data_AF-A0AAU4KGE3-F1
#
_entry.id   AF-A0AAU4KGE3-F1
#
_cell.length_a   1.000
_cell.length_b   1.000
_cell.length_c   1.000
_cell.angle_alpha   90.00
_cell.angle_beta   90.00
_cell.angle_gamma   90.00
#
_symmetry.space_group_name_H-M   'P 1'
#
loop_
_entity.id
_entity.type
_entity.pdbx_description
1 polymer ?
#
loop_
_entity_poly.entity_id
_entity_poly.type
_entity_poly.pdbx_seq_one_letter_code
_entity_poly.pdbx_strand_id
1 'polypeptide(L)'
;MTNELVAFLKARLHEEADLARRCDGAGVPATWTAHGEAVDFGQGDLTGFHTVIAQHVALHDPVRVLREVEAKQRVLNRHTLSPAEGDPERPWDDRDDCRFDGDLWPCDDLLDLASPYGEHPDFPERYKPNRATEEHGDRTASAPDRAANSGEPW
;
A
#
# COMPACT_ATOMS: atom_id res chain seq x y z
N MET A 1 19.90 -5.74 -12.15
CA MET A 1 18.43 -5.66 -12.35
C MET A 1 17.85 -5.58 -10.96
N THR A 2 17.07 -4.55 -10.60
CA THR A 2 16.09 -4.51 -9.46
C THR A 2 15.96 -3.13 -8.81
N ASN A 3 15.51 -2.11 -9.54
CA ASN A 3 14.99 -0.89 -8.88
C ASN A 3 13.71 -0.36 -9.55
N GLU A 4 13.08 -1.18 -10.39
CA GLU A 4 11.90 -0.76 -11.15
C GLU A 4 10.68 -0.57 -10.24
N LEU A 5 10.53 -1.37 -9.17
CA LEU A 5 9.45 -1.18 -8.19
C LEU A 5 9.60 0.17 -7.47
N VAL A 6 10.81 0.53 -7.06
CA VAL A 6 11.09 1.83 -6.44
C VAL A 6 10.88 2.97 -7.43
N ALA A 7 11.32 2.82 -8.69
CA ALA A 7 11.08 3.82 -9.72
C ALA A 7 9.58 4.02 -9.97
N PHE A 8 8.82 2.93 -10.05
CA PHE A 8 7.37 2.95 -10.17
C PHE A 8 6.70 3.64 -8.97
N LEU A 9 7.05 3.26 -7.73
CA LEU A 9 6.54 3.89 -6.52
C LEU A 9 6.84 5.40 -6.47
N LYS A 10 8.05 5.81 -6.84
CA LYS A 10 8.42 7.23 -6.94
C LYS A 10 7.54 7.97 -7.94
N ALA A 11 7.28 7.39 -9.11
CA ALA A 11 6.42 7.98 -10.12
C ALA A 11 4.98 8.15 -9.62
N ARG A 12 4.38 7.10 -9.04
CA ARG A 12 3.00 7.14 -8.54
C ARG A 12 2.82 8.12 -7.38
N LEU A 13 3.76 8.13 -6.42
CA LEU A 13 3.73 9.09 -5.31
C LEU A 13 3.92 10.54 -5.80
N HIS A 14 4.74 10.76 -6.83
CA HIS A 14 4.91 12.08 -7.43
C HIS A 14 3.61 12.55 -8.10
N GLU A 15 2.94 11.69 -8.86
CA GLU A 15 1.65 11.99 -9.50
C GLU A 15 0.55 12.33 -8.49
N GLU A 16 0.45 11.58 -7.39
CA GLU A 16 -0.48 11.87 -6.29
C GLU A 16 -0.21 13.24 -5.67
N ALA A 17 1.06 13.54 -5.36
CA ALA A 17 1.44 14.83 -4.80
C ALA A 17 1.18 15.98 -5.78
N ASP A 18 1.47 15.79 -7.07
CA ASP A 18 1.25 16.81 -8.09
C ASP A 18 -0.24 17.09 -8.32
N LEU A 19 -1.09 16.07 -8.25
CA LEU A 19 -2.54 16.25 -8.28
C LEU A 19 -3.02 17.00 -7.03
N ALA A 20 -2.61 16.57 -5.84
CA ALA A 20 -2.98 17.23 -4.59
C ALA A 20 -2.57 18.72 -4.57
N ARG A 21 -1.34 19.05 -4.98
CA ARG A 21 -0.89 20.46 -5.06
C ARG A 21 -1.72 21.31 -6.03
N ARG A 22 -2.26 20.72 -7.11
CA ARG A 22 -3.13 21.44 -8.04
C ARG A 22 -4.54 21.68 -7.47
N CYS A 23 -4.97 20.83 -6.54
CA CYS A 23 -6.24 20.99 -5.82
C CYS A 23 -6.16 22.00 -4.67
N ASP A 24 -4.97 22.24 -4.10
CA ASP A 24 -4.71 23.28 -3.09
C ASP A 24 -4.61 24.67 -3.77
N GLY A 25 -5.73 25.15 -4.29
CA GLY A 25 -5.79 26.37 -5.08
C GLY A 25 -5.57 27.65 -4.24
N ALA A 26 -4.89 28.62 -4.86
CA ALA A 26 -4.65 29.99 -4.39
C ALA A 26 -3.74 30.19 -3.16
N GLY A 27 -3.05 29.15 -2.68
CA GLY A 27 -1.97 29.29 -1.68
C GLY A 27 -2.45 29.58 -0.24
N VAL A 28 -3.76 29.43 0.01
CA VAL A 28 -4.30 29.37 1.37
C VAL A 28 -4.80 27.94 1.56
N PRO A 29 -4.20 27.15 2.48
CA PRO A 29 -4.62 25.76 2.67
C PRO A 29 -6.06 25.75 3.15
N ALA A 30 -6.96 25.30 2.28
CA ALA A 30 -8.34 25.08 2.64
C ALA A 30 -8.55 23.61 2.97
N THR A 31 -9.16 23.35 4.13
CA THR A 31 -9.54 22.00 4.53
C THR A 31 -10.85 21.63 3.87
N TRP A 32 -10.86 20.52 3.14
CA TRP A 32 -12.10 20.00 2.56
C TRP A 32 -13.00 19.48 3.69
N THR A 33 -14.24 19.94 3.72
CA THR A 33 -15.20 19.54 4.76
C THR A 33 -16.54 19.12 4.16
N ALA A 34 -17.15 18.08 4.72
CA ALA A 34 -18.45 17.59 4.26
C ALA A 34 -19.57 18.08 5.17
N HIS A 35 -20.67 18.57 4.58
CA HIS A 35 -21.86 19.03 5.28
C HIS A 35 -23.10 18.49 4.57
N GLY A 36 -23.72 17.45 5.13
CA GLY A 36 -24.87 16.79 4.51
C GLY A 36 -24.53 16.19 3.15
N GLU A 37 -25.16 16.68 2.09
CA GLU A 37 -24.98 16.23 0.69
C GLU A 37 -23.97 17.10 -0.09
N ALA A 38 -23.19 17.92 0.61
CA ALA A 38 -22.23 18.86 0.03
C ALA A 38 -20.81 18.65 0.56
N VAL A 39 -19.84 19.04 -0.25
CA VAL A 39 -18.43 19.19 0.13
C VAL A 39 -18.00 20.62 -0.12
N ASP A 40 -17.51 21.28 0.93
CA ASP A 40 -16.84 22.57 0.87
C ASP A 40 -15.36 22.34 0.57
N PHE A 41 -14.89 22.86 -0.58
CA PHE A 41 -13.50 22.78 -1.03
C PHE A 41 -12.68 24.03 -0.62
N GLY A 42 -13.25 24.91 0.21
CA GLY A 42 -12.71 26.21 0.62
C GLY A 42 -12.83 27.33 -0.41
N GLN A 43 -13.10 26.96 -1.65
CA GLN A 43 -13.31 27.87 -2.79
C GLN A 43 -14.80 27.91 -3.21
N GLY A 44 -15.61 27.04 -2.60
CA GLY A 44 -17.02 26.86 -2.88
C GLY A 44 -17.49 25.44 -2.57
N ASP A 45 -18.81 25.31 -2.43
CA ASP A 45 -19.47 24.03 -2.16
C ASP A 45 -19.86 23.34 -3.47
N LEU A 46 -19.64 22.03 -3.56
CA LEU A 46 -20.34 21.19 -4.53
C LEU A 46 -21.37 20.33 -3.81
N THR A 47 -22.60 20.39 -4.31
CA THR A 47 -23.77 19.69 -3.76
C THR A 47 -24.18 18.51 -4.62
N GLY A 48 -24.99 17.60 -4.08
CA GLY A 48 -25.60 16.50 -4.83
C GLY A 48 -24.89 15.15 -4.61
N PHE A 49 -23.98 15.09 -3.64
CA PHE A 49 -23.40 13.84 -3.19
C PHE A 49 -24.35 13.14 -2.22
N HIS A 50 -24.41 11.81 -2.26
CA HIS A 50 -24.87 11.08 -1.08
C HIS A 50 -23.96 11.41 0.11
N THR A 51 -24.50 11.53 1.32
CA THR A 51 -23.75 11.99 2.51
C THR A 51 -22.46 11.21 2.77
N VAL A 52 -22.49 9.90 2.61
CA VAL A 52 -21.29 9.04 2.77
C VAL A 52 -20.24 9.32 1.68
N ILE A 53 -20.67 9.67 0.46
CA ILE A 53 -19.76 10.04 -0.63
C ILE A 53 -19.13 11.39 -0.33
N ALA A 54 -19.90 12.37 0.14
CA ALA A 54 -19.37 13.67 0.56
C ALA A 54 -18.28 13.51 1.64
N GLN A 55 -18.54 12.68 2.65
CA GLN A 55 -17.56 12.34 3.68
C GLN A 55 -16.32 11.67 3.10
N HIS A 56 -16.49 10.71 2.18
CA HIS A 56 -15.36 10.05 1.53
C HIS A 56 -14.51 11.03 0.73
N VAL A 57 -15.12 11.95 -0.01
CA VAL A 57 -14.40 13.00 -0.76
C VAL A 57 -13.62 13.92 0.18
N ALA A 58 -14.23 14.37 1.28
CA ALA A 58 -13.55 15.22 2.27
C ALA A 58 -12.33 14.53 2.92
N LEU A 59 -12.32 13.19 3.02
CA LEU A 59 -11.15 12.44 3.49
C LEU A 59 -9.96 12.48 2.50
N HIS A 60 -10.19 12.85 1.24
CA HIS A 60 -9.13 13.05 0.24
C HIS A 60 -8.67 14.51 0.16
N ASP A 61 -8.81 15.25 1.26
CA ASP A 61 -8.26 16.60 1.44
C ASP A 61 -6.78 16.69 0.95
N PRO A 62 -6.43 17.65 0.09
CA PRO A 62 -5.09 17.76 -0.50
C PRO A 62 -3.96 17.85 0.53
N VAL A 63 -4.17 18.57 1.65
CA VAL A 63 -3.16 18.70 2.72
C VAL A 63 -2.93 17.35 3.40
N ARG A 64 -4.01 16.59 3.65
CA ARG A 64 -3.90 15.22 4.16
C ARG A 64 -3.18 14.31 3.17
N VAL A 65 -3.53 14.32 1.90
CA VAL A 65 -2.89 13.49 0.85
C VAL A 65 -1.39 13.79 0.75
N LEU A 66 -0.98 15.06 0.79
CA LEU A 66 0.44 15.43 0.78
C LEU A 66 1.19 14.85 1.98
N ARG A 67 0.60 14.88 3.18
CA ARG A 67 1.20 14.27 4.38
C ARG A 67 1.32 12.76 4.26
N GLU A 68 0.35 12.10 3.64
CA GLU A 68 0.41 10.66 3.36
C GLU A 68 1.53 10.34 2.36
N VAL A 69 1.63 11.09 1.27
CA VAL A 69 2.72 10.92 0.29
C VAL A 69 4.08 11.10 0.96
N GLU A 70 4.26 12.15 1.77
CA GLU A 70 5.51 12.35 2.51
C GLU A 70 5.83 11.18 3.45
N ALA A 71 4.82 10.62 4.12
CA ALA A 71 4.99 9.43 4.96
C ALA A 71 5.44 8.21 4.15
N LYS A 72 4.76 7.94 3.03
CA LYS A 72 5.11 6.86 2.09
C LYS A 72 6.52 7.04 1.51
N GLN A 73 6.91 8.28 1.18
CA GLN A 73 8.27 8.60 0.72
C GLN A 73 9.33 8.35 1.80
N ARG A 74 9.04 8.65 3.08
CA ARG A 74 9.94 8.32 4.18
C ARG A 74 10.10 6.80 4.36
N VAL A 75 9.04 6.01 4.18
CA VAL A 75 9.16 4.55 4.14
C VAL A 75 10.07 4.15 2.98
N LEU A 76 9.76 4.57 1.76
CA LEU A 76 10.53 4.21 0.56
C LEU A 76 12.02 4.59 0.67
N ASN A 77 12.35 5.73 1.29
CA ASN A 77 13.74 6.16 1.48
C ASN A 77 14.50 5.35 2.55
N ARG A 78 13.80 4.72 3.50
CA ARG A 78 14.42 3.83 4.50
C ARG A 78 14.82 2.49 3.88
N HIS A 79 13.99 1.94 3.00
CA HIS A 79 14.22 0.65 2.35
C HIS A 79 15.04 0.84 1.07
N THR A 80 16.36 0.67 1.19
CA THR A 80 17.29 0.79 0.07
C THR A 80 17.91 -0.55 -0.28
N LEU A 81 18.05 -0.82 -1.59
CA LEU A 81 18.78 -1.97 -2.10
C LEU A 81 20.21 -2.01 -1.56
N SER A 82 20.58 -3.15 -1.00
CA SER A 82 21.94 -3.54 -0.68
C SER A 82 22.31 -4.67 -1.64
N PRO A 83 23.16 -4.39 -2.66
CA PRO A 83 23.53 -5.39 -3.65
C PRO A 83 24.37 -6.50 -3.02
N ALA A 84 24.19 -7.73 -3.51
CA ALA A 84 24.93 -8.92 -3.07
C ALA A 84 26.44 -8.93 -3.45
N GLU A 85 27.08 -7.78 -3.64
CA GLU A 85 28.44 -7.69 -4.19
C GLU A 85 29.47 -8.38 -3.28
N GLY A 86 29.72 -9.67 -3.55
CA GLY A 86 30.86 -10.45 -3.10
C GLY A 86 31.29 -10.18 -1.66
N ASP A 87 30.32 -10.07 -0.74
CA ASP A 87 30.59 -9.75 0.66
C ASP A 87 31.58 -10.79 1.21
N PRO A 88 32.83 -10.40 1.54
CA PRO A 88 33.80 -11.34 2.09
C PRO A 88 33.32 -11.96 3.41
N GLU A 89 32.41 -11.29 4.12
CA GLU A 89 31.80 -11.77 5.36
C GLU A 89 30.58 -12.69 5.10
N ARG A 90 30.03 -12.69 3.87
CA ARG A 90 28.90 -13.56 3.45
C ARG A 90 29.09 -14.17 2.06
N PRO A 91 30.04 -15.10 1.87
CA PRO A 91 30.35 -15.71 0.57
C PRO A 91 29.21 -16.53 -0.07
N TRP A 92 28.14 -16.80 0.69
CA TRP A 92 26.98 -17.61 0.29
C TRP A 92 25.71 -16.79 0.09
N ASP A 93 25.74 -15.48 0.33
CA ASP A 93 24.59 -14.59 0.18
C ASP A 93 24.73 -13.83 -1.14
N ASP A 94 24.42 -14.52 -2.24
CA ASP A 94 24.49 -14.00 -3.60
C ASP A 94 23.22 -13.26 -4.04
N ARG A 95 22.37 -12.89 -3.08
CA ARG A 95 21.05 -12.28 -3.32
C ARG A 95 20.97 -10.88 -2.75
N ASP A 96 20.39 -9.98 -3.55
CA ASP A 96 20.12 -8.60 -3.17
C ASP A 96 19.20 -8.56 -1.94
N ASP A 97 19.57 -7.78 -0.93
CA ASP A 97 18.81 -7.59 0.30
C ASP A 97 18.38 -6.13 0.51
N CYS A 98 17.43 -5.93 1.41
CA CYS A 98 17.00 -4.62 1.86
C CYS A 98 17.88 -4.19 3.03
N ARG A 99 18.54 -3.04 2.92
CA ARG A 99 19.42 -2.50 3.96
C ARG A 99 18.71 -2.25 5.30
N PHE A 100 17.40 -2.04 5.29
CA PHE A 100 16.65 -1.64 6.48
C PHE A 100 16.35 -2.82 7.41
N ASP A 101 15.91 -3.95 6.84
CA ASP A 101 15.41 -5.12 7.57
C ASP A 101 16.28 -6.38 7.34
N GLY A 102 17.10 -6.40 6.28
CA GLY A 102 17.93 -7.54 5.89
C GLY A 102 17.16 -8.61 5.10
N ASP A 103 15.91 -8.35 4.72
CA ASP A 103 15.09 -9.28 3.94
C ASP A 103 15.46 -9.21 2.46
N LEU A 104 15.02 -10.22 1.69
CA LEU A 104 15.26 -10.27 0.24
C LEU A 104 14.65 -9.06 -0.45
N TRP A 105 15.38 -8.51 -1.43
CA TRP A 105 14.92 -7.37 -2.19
C TRP A 105 13.98 -7.77 -3.34
N PRO A 106 12.85 -7.06 -3.57
CA PRO A 106 12.25 -6.06 -2.68
C PRO A 106 11.58 -6.72 -1.47
N CYS A 107 11.72 -6.12 -0.28
CA CYS A 107 11.11 -6.66 0.94
C CYS A 107 9.60 -6.40 0.99
N ASP A 108 8.91 -7.07 1.92
CA ASP A 108 7.45 -7.06 2.05
C ASP A 108 6.89 -5.63 2.24
N ASP A 109 7.58 -4.77 3.00
CA ASP A 109 7.17 -3.37 3.18
C ASP A 109 7.07 -2.59 1.84
N LEU A 110 7.95 -2.90 0.88
CA LEU A 110 7.90 -2.29 -0.46
C LEU A 110 6.77 -2.87 -1.32
N LEU A 111 6.47 -4.16 -1.14
CA LEU A 111 5.35 -4.83 -1.82
C LEU A 111 4.02 -4.31 -1.28
N ASP A 112 3.88 -4.15 0.04
CA ASP A 112 2.72 -3.58 0.71
C ASP A 112 2.50 -2.13 0.28
N LEU A 113 3.57 -1.34 0.19
CA LEU A 113 3.51 0.04 -0.31
C LEU A 113 3.04 0.11 -1.77
N ALA A 114 3.33 -0.93 -2.57
CA ALA A 114 2.93 -1.02 -3.97
C ALA A 114 1.51 -1.58 -4.16
N SER A 115 0.95 -2.27 -3.17
CA SER A 115 -0.35 -2.93 -3.26
C SER A 115 -1.52 -2.08 -3.79
N PRO A 116 -1.64 -0.76 -3.47
CA PRO A 116 -2.75 0.05 -3.99
C PRO A 116 -2.70 0.24 -5.51
N TYR A 117 -1.54 0.00 -6.12
CA TYR A 117 -1.30 0.22 -7.54
C TYR A 117 -1.28 -1.07 -8.36
N GLY A 118 -1.66 -2.23 -7.80
CA GLY A 118 -1.52 -3.54 -8.48
C GLY A 118 -2.21 -3.64 -9.84
N GLU A 119 -3.31 -2.90 -10.03
CA GLU A 119 -4.06 -2.82 -11.29
C GLU A 119 -3.59 -1.67 -12.22
N HIS A 120 -2.54 -0.94 -11.83
CA HIS A 120 -1.99 0.14 -12.65
C HIS A 120 -1.34 -0.43 -13.93
N PRO A 121 -1.56 0.15 -15.13
CA PRO A 121 -0.99 -0.36 -16.39
C PRO A 121 0.53 -0.51 -16.37
N ASP A 122 1.24 0.45 -15.77
CA ASP A 122 2.71 0.40 -15.63
C ASP A 122 3.22 -0.44 -14.45
N PHE A 123 2.35 -1.12 -13.69
CA PHE A 123 2.79 -1.90 -12.54
C PHE A 123 3.71 -3.05 -13.00
N PRO A 124 4.92 -3.23 -12.42
CA PRO A 124 5.86 -4.21 -12.96
C PRO A 124 5.33 -5.64 -12.80
N GLU A 125 5.12 -6.32 -13.92
CA GLU A 125 4.47 -7.65 -14.01
C GLU A 125 5.04 -8.70 -13.05
N ARG A 126 6.36 -8.71 -12.84
CA ARG A 126 7.02 -9.68 -11.95
C ARG A 126 6.61 -9.58 -10.47
N TYR A 127 5.98 -8.48 -10.07
CA TYR A 127 5.49 -8.26 -8.71
C TYR A 127 3.97 -8.34 -8.60
N LYS A 128 3.25 -8.59 -9.70
CA LYS A 128 1.80 -8.76 -9.61
C LYS A 128 1.50 -10.05 -8.83
N PRO A 129 0.55 -10.01 -7.88
CA PRO A 129 0.12 -11.23 -7.22
C PRO A 129 -0.40 -12.20 -8.28
N ASN A 130 0.11 -13.42 -8.26
CA ASN A 130 -0.34 -14.44 -9.18
C ASN A 130 -1.78 -14.80 -8.79
N ARG A 131 -2.78 -14.47 -9.62
CA ARG A 131 -4.21 -14.69 -9.34
C ARG A 131 -4.58 -16.14 -8.97
N ALA A 132 -3.65 -17.09 -9.09
CA ALA A 132 -3.82 -18.50 -8.72
C ALA A 132 -3.64 -18.80 -7.22
N THR A 133 -3.06 -17.90 -6.41
CA THR A 133 -2.79 -18.18 -4.97
C THR A 133 -3.85 -17.66 -4.00
N GLU A 134 -4.79 -16.82 -4.43
CA GLU A 134 -5.80 -16.24 -3.53
C GLU A 134 -7.03 -17.16 -3.30
N GLU A 135 -7.28 -18.15 -4.17
CA GLU A 135 -8.45 -19.04 -4.02
C GLU A 135 -8.22 -20.25 -3.06
N HIS A 136 -7.02 -20.44 -2.52
CA HIS A 136 -6.69 -21.62 -1.69
C HIS A 136 -6.55 -21.37 -0.18
N GLY A 137 -6.80 -20.15 0.29
CA GLY A 137 -6.70 -19.78 1.70
C GLY A 137 -7.91 -20.12 2.58
N ASP A 138 -9.02 -20.59 1.99
CA ASP A 138 -10.26 -20.89 2.73
C ASP A 138 -10.68 -22.36 2.55
N ARG A 139 -9.90 -23.27 3.12
CA ARG A 139 -10.35 -24.61 3.54
C ARG A 139 -9.24 -25.30 4.32
N THR A 140 -9.30 -25.25 5.65
CA THR A 140 -9.04 -26.39 6.55
C THR A 140 -9.08 -25.92 8.01
N ALA A 141 -10.29 -25.69 8.52
CA ALA A 141 -10.58 -25.94 9.93
C ALA A 141 -11.48 -27.19 10.01
N SER A 142 -10.90 -28.36 9.72
CA SER A 142 -11.54 -29.63 10.11
C SER A 142 -11.35 -29.79 11.62
N ALA A 143 -12.45 -29.65 12.35
CA ALA A 143 -12.54 -30.02 13.75
C ALA A 143 -12.20 -31.52 13.92
N PRO A 144 -11.51 -31.92 14.99
CA PRO A 144 -11.32 -33.33 15.26
C PRO A 144 -12.61 -33.98 15.77
N ASP A 145 -13.02 -35.05 15.09
CA ASP A 145 -14.05 -36.01 15.51
C ASP A 145 -13.73 -36.55 16.92
N ARG A 146 -14.61 -36.23 17.88
CA ARG A 146 -14.66 -36.94 19.16
C ARG A 146 -15.33 -38.30 18.95
N ALA A 147 -14.54 -39.31 18.66
CA ALA A 147 -14.94 -40.70 18.83
C ALA A 147 -15.10 -41.00 20.33
N ALA A 148 -16.34 -40.99 20.81
CA ALA A 148 -16.71 -41.60 22.09
C ALA A 148 -16.92 -43.10 21.84
N ASN A 149 -15.94 -43.92 22.25
CA ASN A 149 -16.14 -45.35 22.41
C ASN A 149 -15.60 -45.77 23.78
N SER A 150 -16.49 -46.18 24.68
CA SER A 150 -16.22 -47.13 25.76
C SER A 150 -17.56 -47.61 26.30
N GLY A 151 -17.93 -48.84 25.91
CA GLY A 151 -18.95 -49.60 26.63
C GLY A 151 -18.39 -50.18 27.93
N GLU A 152 -19.20 -50.05 29.00
CA GLU A 152 -19.57 -51.00 30.08
C GLU A 152 -18.48 -51.78 30.86
N PRO A 153 -18.77 -52.44 32.02
CA PRO A 153 -19.98 -52.56 32.87
C PRO A 153 -19.74 -52.03 34.31
N TRP A 154 -20.71 -51.86 35.24
CA TRP A 154 -21.64 -52.78 35.91
C TRP A 154 -22.84 -52.01 36.48
#